data_AF-A0A497NN14-F1
#
_entry.id   AF-A0A497NN14-F1
#
_cell.length_a   1.000
_cell.length_b   1.000
_cell.length_c   1.000
_cell.angle_alpha   90.00
_cell.angle_beta   90.00
_cell.angle_gamma   90.00
#
_symmetry.space_group_name_H-M   'P 1'
#
loop_
_entity.id
_entity.type
_entity.pdbx_description
1 polymer ?
#
loop_
_entity_poly.entity_id
_entity_poly.type
_entity_poly.pdbx_seq_one_letter_code
_entity_poly.pdbx_strand_id
1 'polypeptide(L)'
;MFGWFKKRLVDKWIKELKANIEGMRKMSRDYREMGGFKEVAETIEKFGAENVIPKPLLEGGRKAELEFADACERLANCYSELLEIIEKAVKNL
;
A
#
# COMPACT_ATOMS: atom_id res chain seq x y z
N MET A 1 3.24 -19.61 32.83
CA MET A 1 2.00 -19.09 32.21
C MET A 1 2.19 -17.69 31.60
N PHE A 2 2.82 -16.74 32.30
CA PHE A 2 3.00 -15.34 31.83
C PHE A 2 3.87 -15.16 30.56
N GLY A 3 4.92 -15.99 30.37
CA GLY A 3 5.77 -15.93 29.18
C GLY A 3 5.09 -16.40 27.89
N TRP A 4 4.16 -17.37 27.98
CA TRP A 4 3.45 -17.91 26.82
C TRP A 4 2.43 -16.92 26.24
N PHE A 5 1.74 -16.16 27.11
CA PHE A 5 0.84 -15.08 26.69
C PHE A 5 1.56 -13.95 25.95
N LYS A 6 2.75 -13.54 26.44
CA LYS A 6 3.58 -12.53 25.78
C LYS A 6 4.05 -13.01 24.39
N LYS A 7 4.50 -14.27 24.29
CA LYS A 7 4.91 -14.87 23.02
C LYS A 7 3.76 -14.86 21.99
N ARG A 8 2.57 -15.31 22.40
CA ARG A 8 1.39 -15.34 21.52
C ARG A 8 0.94 -13.94 21.05
N LEU A 9 1.06 -12.94 21.90
CA LEU A 9 0.77 -11.55 21.54
C LEU A 9 1.75 -11.03 20.48
N VAL A 10 3.05 -11.28 20.67
CA VAL A 10 4.08 -10.87 19.73
C VAL A 10 3.96 -11.60 18.39
N ASP A 11 3.66 -12.90 18.41
CA ASP A 11 3.39 -13.66 17.18
C ASP A 11 2.21 -13.07 16.39
N LYS A 12 1.17 -12.60 17.09
CA LYS A 12 0.03 -11.92 16.47
C LYS A 12 0.46 -10.60 15.82
N TRP A 13 1.25 -9.77 16.50
CA TRP A 13 1.77 -8.52 15.94
C TRP A 13 2.63 -8.74 14.71
N ILE A 14 3.53 -9.73 14.75
CA ILE A 14 4.37 -10.11 13.60
C ILE A 14 3.49 -10.51 12.40
N LYS A 15 2.45 -11.31 12.64
CA LYS A 15 1.50 -11.72 11.59
C LYS A 15 0.77 -10.51 10.98
N GLU A 16 0.28 -9.61 11.82
CA GLU A 16 -0.43 -8.41 11.37
C GLU A 16 0.48 -7.45 10.61
N LEU A 17 1.73 -7.26 11.06
CA LEU A 17 2.72 -6.43 10.35
C LEU A 17 3.05 -7.00 8.97
N LYS A 18 3.27 -8.32 8.86
CA LYS A 18 3.52 -8.97 7.56
C LYS A 18 2.35 -8.77 6.60
N ALA A 19 1.12 -8.94 7.07
CA ALA A 19 -0.08 -8.71 6.27
C ALA A 19 -0.21 -7.24 5.84
N ASN A 20 0.10 -6.28 6.71
CA ASN A 20 0.06 -4.86 6.38
C ASN A 20 1.13 -4.48 5.35
N ILE A 21 2.36 -4.99 5.47
CA ILE A 21 3.43 -4.75 4.50
C ILE A 21 3.02 -5.25 3.11
N GLU A 22 2.53 -6.49 3.03
CA GLU A 22 2.06 -7.08 1.79
C GLU A 22 0.89 -6.31 1.19
N GLY A 23 -0.11 -5.98 2.01
CA GLY A 23 -1.29 -5.22 1.59
C GLY A 23 -0.93 -3.83 1.06
N MET A 24 -0.03 -3.10 1.74
CA MET A 24 0.42 -1.79 1.30
C MET A 24 1.20 -1.85 -0.01
N ARG A 25 2.13 -2.81 -0.17
CA ARG A 25 2.86 -2.99 -1.43
C ARG A 25 1.95 -3.40 -2.59
N LYS A 26 0.94 -4.23 -2.30
CA LYS A 26 -0.08 -4.59 -3.29
C LYS A 26 -0.87 -3.35 -3.71
N MET A 27 -1.38 -2.55 -2.77
CA MET A 27 -2.10 -1.32 -3.08
C MET A 27 -1.24 -0.31 -3.87
N SER A 28 0.02 -0.11 -3.46
CA SER A 28 1.00 0.73 -4.18
C SER A 28 1.10 0.32 -5.66
N ARG A 29 1.25 -0.97 -5.92
CA ARG A 29 1.31 -1.52 -7.27
C ARG A 29 -0.01 -1.37 -8.02
N ASP A 30 -1.12 -1.75 -7.41
CA ASP A 30 -2.45 -1.72 -8.02
C ASP A 30 -2.80 -0.30 -8.48
N TYR A 31 -2.53 0.73 -7.68
CA TYR A 31 -2.79 2.12 -8.08
C TYR A 31 -1.81 2.64 -9.15
N ARG A 32 -0.58 2.13 -9.22
CA ARG A 32 0.35 2.47 -10.32
C ARG A 32 -0.07 1.82 -11.63
N GLU A 33 -0.45 0.55 -11.59
CA GLU A 33 -0.71 -0.27 -12.78
C GLU A 33 -2.15 -0.14 -13.28
N MET A 34 -3.13 -0.07 -12.38
CA MET A 34 -4.57 -0.19 -12.65
C MET A 34 -5.39 0.85 -11.87
N GLY A 35 -4.87 2.06 -11.70
CA GLY A 35 -5.63 3.16 -11.09
C GLY A 35 -6.89 3.48 -11.90
N GLY A 36 -8.00 3.80 -11.24
CA GLY A 36 -9.26 4.11 -11.90
C GLY A 36 -9.18 5.33 -12.81
N PHE A 37 -8.43 6.38 -12.44
CA PHE A 37 -8.20 7.51 -13.34
C PHE A 37 -7.34 7.14 -14.55
N LYS A 38 -6.39 6.22 -14.40
CA LYS A 38 -5.64 5.67 -15.53
C LYS A 38 -6.57 4.91 -16.48
N GLU A 39 -7.39 3.99 -15.96
CA GLU A 39 -8.31 3.18 -16.77
C GLU A 39 -9.33 4.06 -17.53
N VAL A 40 -9.89 5.07 -16.85
CA VAL A 40 -10.81 6.03 -17.48
C VAL A 40 -10.10 6.82 -18.59
N ALA A 41 -8.89 7.31 -18.35
CA ALA A 41 -8.13 8.06 -19.37
C ALA A 41 -7.80 7.19 -20.59
N GLU A 42 -7.31 5.96 -20.39
CA GLU A 42 -7.01 5.00 -21.47
C GLU A 42 -8.27 4.62 -22.27
N THR A 43 -9.41 4.48 -21.58
CA THR A 43 -10.69 4.21 -22.23
C THR A 43 -11.12 5.39 -23.11
N ILE A 44 -11.04 6.62 -22.60
CA ILE A 44 -11.40 7.82 -23.35
C ILE A 44 -10.57 7.96 -24.63
N GLU A 45 -9.26 7.76 -24.55
CA GLU A 45 -8.35 7.81 -25.68
C GLU A 45 -8.67 6.72 -26.71
N LYS A 46 -8.92 5.47 -26.25
CA LYS A 46 -9.28 4.35 -27.11
C LYS A 46 -10.56 4.60 -27.92
N PHE A 47 -11.52 5.34 -27.37
CA PHE A 47 -12.80 5.62 -28.01
C PHE A 47 -12.87 7.01 -28.69
N GLY A 48 -11.78 7.79 -28.69
CA GLY A 48 -11.76 9.13 -29.28
C GLY A 48 -12.74 10.11 -28.63
N ALA A 49 -12.88 10.01 -27.30
CA ALA A 49 -13.88 10.72 -26.50
C ALA A 49 -13.25 11.82 -25.62
N GLU A 50 -12.14 12.41 -26.05
CA GLU A 50 -11.29 13.31 -25.24
C GLU A 50 -12.02 14.55 -24.71
N ASN A 51 -13.18 14.88 -25.29
CA ASN A 51 -14.01 16.01 -24.89
C ASN A 51 -15.05 15.67 -23.80
N VAL A 52 -15.17 14.40 -23.37
CA VAL A 52 -16.20 13.96 -22.40
C VAL A 52 -15.84 14.30 -20.97
N ILE A 53 -14.57 14.16 -20.59
CA ILE A 53 -14.08 14.46 -19.23
C ILE A 53 -13.01 15.54 -19.31
N PRO A 54 -13.08 16.59 -18.47
CA PRO A 54 -12.03 17.61 -18.44
C PRO A 54 -10.66 17.00 -18.18
N LYS A 55 -9.72 17.23 -19.10
CA LYS A 55 -8.32 16.78 -18.98
C LYS A 55 -7.68 17.13 -17.61
N PRO A 56 -7.87 18.33 -17.03
CA PRO A 56 -7.30 18.65 -15.72
C PRO A 56 -7.82 17.75 -14.59
N LEU A 57 -9.06 17.25 -14.69
CA LEU A 57 -9.63 16.32 -13.70
C LEU A 57 -8.95 14.96 -13.79
N LEU A 58 -8.72 14.45 -15.01
CA LEU A 58 -8.03 13.18 -15.24
C LEU A 58 -6.58 13.25 -14.75
N GLU A 59 -5.87 14.33 -15.07
CA GLU A 59 -4.48 14.53 -14.62
C GLU A 59 -4.38 14.70 -13.10
N GLY A 60 -5.27 15.49 -12.50
CA GLY A 60 -5.32 15.69 -11.05
C GLY A 60 -5.65 14.40 -10.30
N GLY A 61 -6.65 13.65 -10.78
CA GLY A 61 -7.00 12.35 -10.23
C GLY A 61 -5.87 11.33 -10.36
N ARG A 62 -5.22 11.27 -11.54
CA ARG A 62 -4.08 10.37 -11.75
C ARG A 62 -2.90 10.70 -10.84
N LYS A 63 -2.62 11.99 -10.61
CA LYS A 63 -1.60 12.44 -9.67
C LYS A 63 -1.91 11.97 -8.24
N ALA A 64 -3.16 12.12 -7.79
CA ALA A 64 -3.58 11.68 -6.46
C ALA A 64 -3.41 10.16 -6.26
N GLU A 65 -3.70 9.35 -7.28
CA GLU A 65 -3.46 7.89 -7.24
C GLU A 65 -1.98 7.54 -7.06
N LEU A 66 -1.10 8.25 -7.77
CA LEU A 66 0.34 8.03 -7.67
C LEU A 66 0.89 8.47 -6.31
N GLU A 67 0.40 9.60 -5.78
CA GLU A 67 0.73 10.06 -4.43
C GLU A 67 0.26 9.07 -3.35
N PHE A 68 -0.92 8.48 -3.53
CA PHE A 68 -1.43 7.42 -2.66
C PHE A 68 -0.54 6.16 -2.74
N ALA A 69 -0.14 5.75 -3.94
CA ALA A 69 0.78 4.63 -4.12
C ALA A 69 2.14 4.88 -3.43
N ASP A 70 2.70 6.09 -3.55
CA ASP A 70 3.91 6.49 -2.82
C ASP A 70 3.70 6.43 -1.30
N ALA A 71 2.54 6.85 -0.80
CA ALA A 71 2.22 6.78 0.62
C ALA A 71 2.13 5.34 1.12
N CYS A 72 1.52 4.43 0.36
CA CYS A 72 1.50 3.00 0.66
C CYS A 72 2.91 2.42 0.75
N GLU A 73 3.81 2.74 -0.18
CA GLU A 73 5.19 2.25 -0.14
C GLU A 73 5.95 2.76 1.10
N ARG A 74 5.79 4.04 1.44
CA ARG A 74 6.37 4.61 2.67
C ARG A 74 5.87 3.89 3.93
N LEU A 75 4.56 3.64 4.03
CA LEU A 75 3.99 2.90 5.16
C LEU A 75 4.50 1.46 5.23
N ALA A 76 4.63 0.77 4.09
CA ALA A 76 5.20 -0.58 4.04
C ALA A 76 6.65 -0.61 4.56
N ASN A 77 7.44 0.42 4.25
CA ASN A 77 8.81 0.54 4.76
C ASN A 77 8.83 0.75 6.28
N CYS A 78 8.01 1.65 6.82
CA CYS A 78 7.89 1.84 8.26
C CYS A 78 7.46 0.56 8.99
N TYR A 79 6.50 -0.19 8.45
CA TYR A 79 6.10 -1.48 9.02
C TYR A 79 7.21 -2.53 8.95
N SER A 80 8.03 -2.51 7.89
CA SER A 80 9.17 -3.41 7.73
C SER A 80 10.25 -3.13 8.77
N GLU A 81 10.57 -1.86 9.01
CA GLU A 81 11.51 -1.44 10.07
C GLU A 81 11.02 -1.85 11.46
N LEU A 82 9.73 -1.62 11.74
CA LEU A 82 9.12 -2.04 13.01
C LEU A 82 9.16 -3.56 13.20
N LEU A 83 8.86 -4.32 12.14
CA LEU A 83 8.94 -5.78 12.17
C LEU A 83 10.37 -6.26 12.48
N GLU A 84 11.38 -5.65 11.86
CA GLU A 84 12.78 -6.00 12.12
C GLU A 84 13.19 -5.74 13.59
N ILE A 85 12.76 -4.61 14.15
CA ILE A 85 13.01 -4.28 15.57
C ILE A 85 12.36 -5.32 16.49
N ILE A 86 11.11 -5.68 16.23
CA ILE A 86 10.40 -6.70 17.02
C ILE A 86 11.08 -8.06 16.90
N GLU A 87 11.40 -8.51 15.69
CA GLU A 87 12.05 -9.81 15.47
C GLU A 87 13.43 -9.89 16.14
N LYS A 88 14.20 -8.80 16.18
CA LYS A 88 15.46 -8.71 16.95
C LYS A 88 15.23 -8.80 18.46
N ALA A 89 14.24 -8.06 18.97
CA ALA A 89 13.92 -8.09 20.40
C ALA A 89 13.48 -9.49 20.87
N VAL A 90 12.74 -10.23 20.05
CA VAL A 90 12.27 -11.58 20.36
C VAL A 90 13.40 -12.61 20.33
N LYS A 91 14.37 -12.49 19.41
CA LYS A 91 15.52 -13.41 19.36
C LYS A 91 16.44 -13.30 20.58
N ASN A 92 16.42 -12.15 21.25
CA ASN A 92 17.24 -11.86 22.42
C ASN A 92 16.51 -12.11 23.76
N LEU A 93 15.28 -12.66 23.72
CA LEU A 93 14.47 -13.07 24.87
C LEU A 93 14.48 -14.59 25.03
#